data_AF-A0A1H3N9P3-F1
#
_entry.id   AF-A0A1H3N9P3-F1
#
_cell.length_a   1.000
_cell.length_b   1.000
_cell.length_c   1.000
_cell.angle_alpha   90.00
_cell.angle_beta   90.00
_cell.angle_gamma   90.00
#
_symmetry.space_group_name_H-M   'P 1'
#
loop_
_entity.id
_entity.type
_entity.pdbx_description
1 polymer ?
#
loop_
_entity_poly.entity_id
_entity_poly.type
_entity_poly.pdbx_seq_one_letter_code
_entity_poly.pdbx_strand_id
1 'polypeptide(L)'
;MIPHDEAIGFYYGAGRLDALRRYPRVVLQSEFYSTAELTVLRDGGTEPMGYLSLSEDQGPPAAWQREERNPDWGGAFVHVGHPGWVEHIVGQAKAEMTAGFTGLFLDTLNVELTYPEDLPHLLALIAAIREEAKPSYMLANRGFGLLPRMTEFVDGILFESFSARWTDNGYDAWPPDVLEYNAQIAEQLLQYDVDLYALDYADTEGLTEFAHRRAGQFGLSCFVSDRALSRI
;
A
#
# COMPACT_ATOMS: atom_id res chain seq x y z
N MET A 1 -4.53 8.75 28.43
CA MET A 1 -3.57 7.90 27.69
C MET A 1 -4.41 7.20 26.65
N ILE A 2 -4.40 7.69 25.42
CA ILE A 2 -5.19 7.08 24.33
C ILE A 2 -4.36 5.88 23.85
N PRO A 3 -4.93 4.67 23.72
CA PRO A 3 -4.19 3.54 23.17
C PRO A 3 -3.66 3.92 21.78
N HIS A 4 -2.36 3.74 21.55
CA HIS A 4 -1.77 3.79 20.20
C HIS A 4 -2.11 2.48 19.48
N ASP A 5 -3.41 2.24 19.22
CA ASP A 5 -3.85 0.99 18.58
C ASP A 5 -3.68 0.99 17.05
N GLU A 6 -3.39 2.15 16.42
CA GLU A 6 -3.19 2.24 14.97
C GLU A 6 -1.77 2.72 14.65
N ALA A 7 -0.94 1.78 14.19
CA ALA A 7 0.46 2.02 13.82
C ALA A 7 0.61 2.77 12.49
N ILE A 8 -0.42 2.80 11.66
CA ILE A 8 -0.42 3.41 10.32
C ILE A 8 -1.80 3.96 9.95
N GLY A 9 -1.84 5.07 9.21
CA GLY A 9 -3.06 5.63 8.62
C GLY A 9 -2.96 5.73 7.10
N PHE A 10 -4.10 5.67 6.40
CA PHE A 10 -4.18 5.82 4.94
C PHE A 10 -5.14 6.96 4.60
N TYR A 11 -4.71 7.91 3.77
CA TYR A 11 -5.57 9.01 3.37
C TYR A 11 -5.21 9.56 1.99
N TYR A 12 -6.14 9.40 1.05
CA TYR A 12 -5.99 9.88 -0.32
C TYR A 12 -6.73 11.20 -0.57
N GLY A 13 -6.97 11.98 0.49
CA GLY A 13 -7.46 13.36 0.40
C GLY A 13 -6.41 14.39 0.83
N ALA A 14 -6.85 15.63 1.07
CA ALA A 14 -6.00 16.76 1.47
C ALA A 14 -6.56 17.48 2.73
N GLY A 15 -5.72 18.28 3.39
CA GLY A 15 -6.18 19.23 4.43
C GLY A 15 -6.51 18.63 5.80
N ARG A 16 -6.04 17.42 6.12
CA ARG A 16 -6.31 16.71 7.39
C ARG A 16 -5.06 16.48 8.25
N LEU A 17 -4.09 17.39 8.21
CA LEU A 17 -2.80 17.24 8.89
C LEU A 17 -2.93 16.93 10.40
N ASP A 18 -3.85 17.57 11.11
CA ASP A 18 -4.03 17.32 12.55
C ASP A 18 -4.53 15.90 12.86
N ALA A 19 -5.30 15.29 11.95
CA ALA A 19 -5.73 13.90 12.08
C ALA A 19 -4.57 12.95 11.71
N LEU A 20 -3.87 13.23 10.61
CA LEU A 20 -2.69 12.49 10.15
C LEU A 20 -1.60 12.40 11.22
N ARG A 21 -1.39 13.46 12.00
CA ARG A 21 -0.38 13.51 13.08
C ARG A 21 -0.65 12.58 14.27
N ARG A 22 -1.82 11.93 14.32
CA ARG A 22 -2.14 10.93 15.35
C ARG A 22 -1.48 9.59 15.08
N TYR A 23 -1.04 9.37 13.85
CA TYR A 23 -0.42 8.14 13.40
C TYR A 23 1.10 8.29 13.37
N PRO A 24 1.86 7.26 13.79
CA PRO A 24 3.30 7.22 13.59
C PRO A 24 3.68 7.30 12.11
N ARG A 25 2.87 6.71 11.23
CA ARG A 25 3.11 6.63 9.79
C ARG A 25 1.81 6.85 9.01
N VAL A 26 1.89 7.52 7.87
CA VAL A 26 0.72 7.77 7.01
C VAL A 26 1.06 7.57 5.54
N VAL A 27 0.18 6.90 4.80
CA VAL A 27 0.27 6.73 3.34
C VAL A 27 -0.59 7.78 2.65
N LEU A 28 0.01 8.52 1.71
CA LEU A 28 -0.56 9.71 1.09
C LEU A 28 -0.40 9.68 -0.43
N GLN A 29 -1.35 10.31 -1.14
CA GLN A 29 -1.20 10.66 -2.55
C GLN A 29 -0.35 11.92 -2.67
N SER A 30 0.81 11.80 -3.30
CA SER A 30 1.86 12.81 -3.26
C SER A 30 1.45 14.17 -3.81
N GLU A 31 0.62 14.19 -4.84
CA GLU A 31 0.13 15.40 -5.50
C GLU A 31 -0.74 16.30 -4.61
N PHE A 32 -1.23 15.78 -3.48
CA PHE A 32 -2.07 16.52 -2.54
C PHE A 32 -1.30 17.20 -1.41
N TYR A 33 0.02 17.01 -1.32
CA TYR A 33 0.82 17.51 -0.21
C TYR A 33 2.02 18.32 -0.68
N SER A 34 2.14 19.54 -0.14
CA SER A 34 3.32 20.37 -0.33
C SER A 34 4.46 19.97 0.61
N THR A 35 5.71 20.32 0.24
CA THR A 35 6.89 20.12 1.11
C THR A 35 6.73 20.75 2.50
N ALA A 36 6.01 21.86 2.60
CA ALA A 36 5.73 22.51 3.89
C ALA A 36 4.83 21.65 4.78
N GLU A 37 3.78 21.05 4.20
CA GLU A 37 2.87 20.16 4.93
C GLU A 37 3.55 18.85 5.33
N LEU A 38 4.37 18.28 4.45
CA LEU A 38 5.21 17.12 4.79
C LEU A 38 6.17 17.45 5.95
N THR A 39 6.72 18.67 5.97
CA THR A 39 7.56 19.13 7.09
C THR A 39 6.77 19.21 8.40
N VAL A 40 5.54 19.73 8.36
CA VAL A 40 4.66 19.76 9.54
C VAL A 40 4.38 18.35 10.09
N LEU A 41 4.17 17.36 9.22
CA LEU A 41 3.98 15.96 9.64
C LEU A 41 5.23 15.40 10.31
N ARG A 42 6.41 15.57 9.68
CA ARG A 42 7.70 15.08 10.20
C ARG A 42 8.08 15.73 11.53
N ASP A 43 7.92 17.04 11.66
CA ASP A 43 8.18 17.77 12.91
C ASP A 43 7.21 17.34 14.02
N GLY A 44 6.04 16.80 13.64
CA GLY A 44 5.08 16.16 14.54
C GLY A 44 5.40 14.73 14.92
N GLY A 45 6.46 14.12 14.37
CA GLY A 45 6.84 12.72 14.59
C GLY A 45 6.11 11.73 13.68
N THR A 46 5.38 12.19 12.67
CA THR A 46 4.72 11.32 11.68
C THR A 46 5.63 11.11 10.48
N GLU A 47 5.73 9.87 10.02
CA GLU A 47 6.44 9.45 8.81
C GLU A 47 5.48 9.44 7.61
N PRO A 48 5.47 10.47 6.74
CA PRO A 48 4.68 10.43 5.52
C PRO A 48 5.30 9.50 4.48
N MET A 49 4.49 8.65 3.86
CA MET A 49 4.87 7.75 2.78
C MET A 49 4.19 8.16 1.47
N GLY A 50 4.97 8.24 0.39
CA GLY A 50 4.47 8.51 -0.95
C GLY A 50 3.94 7.25 -1.62
N TYR A 51 2.74 7.33 -2.20
CA TYR A 51 2.12 6.25 -2.97
C TYR A 51 2.82 6.06 -4.33
N LEU A 52 3.13 4.82 -4.70
CA LEU A 52 3.64 4.45 -6.02
C LEU A 52 2.89 3.23 -6.56
N SER A 53 2.38 3.31 -7.79
CA SER A 53 1.81 2.19 -8.54
C SER A 53 2.87 1.57 -9.45
N LEU A 54 3.20 0.29 -9.26
CA LEU A 54 4.35 -0.35 -9.92
C LEU A 54 4.01 -1.15 -11.19
N SER A 55 2.78 -1.65 -11.34
CA SER A 55 2.35 -2.42 -12.51
C SER A 55 1.17 -1.81 -13.25
N GLU A 56 0.69 -0.64 -12.82
CA GLU A 56 -0.38 0.10 -13.48
C GLU A 56 0.00 1.57 -13.65
N ASP A 57 -0.38 2.13 -14.80
CA ASP A 57 -0.13 3.52 -15.17
C ASP A 57 -1.46 4.27 -15.38
N GLN A 58 -1.60 5.40 -14.68
CA GLN A 58 -2.73 6.32 -14.80
C GLN A 58 -2.43 7.51 -15.73
N GLY A 59 -1.20 7.59 -16.25
CA GLY A 59 -0.73 8.63 -17.14
C GLY A 59 -1.27 8.56 -18.58
N PRO A 60 -0.90 9.54 -19.43
CA PRO A 60 -1.25 9.54 -20.84
C PRO A 60 -0.66 8.32 -21.57
N PRO A 61 -1.15 7.98 -22.78
CA PRO A 61 -0.64 6.86 -23.56
C PRO A 61 0.88 6.86 -23.69
N ALA A 62 1.50 5.73 -23.34
CA ALA A 62 2.95 5.56 -23.35
C ALA A 62 3.36 4.18 -23.87
N ALA A 63 4.60 4.05 -24.35
CA ALA A 63 5.09 2.84 -25.02
C ALA A 63 5.18 1.60 -24.11
N TRP A 64 5.16 1.79 -22.80
CA TRP A 64 5.15 0.70 -21.82
C TRP A 64 3.75 0.22 -21.45
N GLN A 65 2.69 0.94 -21.84
CA GLN A 65 1.31 0.56 -21.52
C GLN A 65 0.86 -0.59 -22.44
N ARG A 66 0.14 -1.54 -21.85
CA ARG A 66 -0.61 -2.60 -22.54
C ARG A 66 -1.97 -2.05 -23.00
N GLU A 67 -2.64 -2.78 -23.88
CA GLU A 67 -3.98 -2.38 -24.34
C GLU A 67 -5.04 -2.55 -23.25
N GLU A 68 -4.87 -3.56 -22.40
CA GLU A 68 -5.77 -3.87 -21.30
C GLU A 68 -5.63 -2.89 -20.14
N ARG A 69 -6.76 -2.63 -19.48
CA ARG A 69 -6.86 -1.80 -18.29
C ARG A 69 -7.44 -2.59 -17.13
N ASN A 70 -7.04 -2.22 -15.92
CA ASN A 70 -7.64 -2.74 -14.71
C ASN A 70 -9.14 -2.37 -14.71
N PRO A 71 -10.06 -3.36 -14.65
CA PRO A 71 -11.50 -3.09 -14.70
C PRO A 71 -12.02 -2.35 -13.46
N ASP A 72 -11.35 -2.48 -12.31
CA ASP A 72 -11.81 -1.93 -11.03
C ASP A 72 -11.35 -0.49 -10.80
N TRP A 73 -10.16 -0.15 -11.31
CA TRP A 73 -9.47 1.13 -11.05
C TRP A 73 -9.10 1.92 -12.31
N GLY A 74 -9.21 1.31 -13.49
CA GLY A 74 -9.03 1.98 -14.78
C GLY A 74 -7.59 2.21 -15.23
N GLY A 75 -6.59 1.87 -14.41
CA GLY A 75 -5.17 1.98 -14.76
C GLY A 75 -4.80 1.11 -15.95
N ALA A 76 -3.92 1.59 -16.83
CA ALA A 76 -3.36 0.76 -17.90
C ALA A 76 -2.35 -0.22 -17.29
N PHE A 77 -2.50 -1.51 -17.57
CA PHE A 77 -1.43 -2.45 -17.21
C PHE A 77 -0.17 -2.10 -18.00
N VAL A 78 0.99 -2.39 -17.43
CA VAL A 78 2.28 -2.05 -18.07
C VAL A 78 3.12 -3.29 -18.34
N HIS A 79 4.05 -3.17 -19.27
CA HIS A 79 5.19 -4.06 -19.37
C HIS A 79 6.21 -3.65 -18.29
N VAL A 80 6.20 -4.32 -17.14
CA VAL A 80 6.97 -3.88 -15.96
C VAL A 80 8.47 -3.79 -16.25
N GLY A 81 8.99 -4.68 -17.09
CA GLY A 81 10.40 -4.68 -17.51
C GLY A 81 10.76 -3.63 -18.56
N HIS A 82 9.81 -2.84 -19.07
CA HIS A 82 10.11 -1.84 -20.10
C HIS A 82 11.03 -0.76 -19.53
N PRO A 83 12.19 -0.46 -20.15
CA PRO A 83 13.19 0.44 -19.58
C PRO A 83 12.65 1.86 -19.30
N GLY A 84 11.76 2.37 -20.15
CA GLY A 84 11.09 3.66 -19.91
C GLY A 84 10.15 3.66 -18.70
N TRP A 85 9.53 2.51 -18.37
CA TRP A 85 8.70 2.40 -17.16
C TRP A 85 9.55 2.32 -15.91
N VAL A 86 10.64 1.53 -15.96
CA VAL A 86 11.61 1.45 -14.87
C VAL A 86 12.20 2.83 -14.55
N GLU A 87 12.67 3.56 -15.57
CA GLU A 87 13.19 4.92 -15.41
C GLU A 87 12.13 5.86 -14.82
N HIS A 88 10.88 5.74 -15.29
CA HIS A 88 9.77 6.55 -14.80
C HIS A 88 9.49 6.32 -13.30
N ILE A 89 9.33 5.08 -12.86
CA ILE A 89 9.01 4.75 -11.47
C ILE A 89 10.18 5.03 -10.52
N VAL A 90 11.41 4.70 -10.93
CA VAL A 90 12.61 5.04 -10.14
C VAL A 90 12.75 6.57 -10.02
N GLY A 91 12.45 7.31 -11.09
CA GLY A 91 12.40 8.76 -11.09
C GLY A 91 11.35 9.33 -10.12
N GLN A 92 10.14 8.74 -10.09
CA GLN A 92 9.11 9.09 -9.12
C GLN A 92 9.57 8.84 -7.68
N ALA A 93 10.08 7.64 -7.38
CA ALA A 93 10.59 7.30 -6.04
C ALA A 93 11.62 8.34 -5.54
N LYS A 94 12.55 8.73 -6.41
CA LYS A 94 13.54 9.77 -6.10
C LYS A 94 12.91 11.15 -5.87
N ALA A 95 11.90 11.50 -6.67
CA ALA A 95 11.17 12.75 -6.51
C ALA A 95 10.42 12.78 -5.15
N GLU A 96 9.81 11.67 -4.73
CA GLU A 96 9.15 11.57 -3.42
C GLU A 96 10.10 11.80 -2.25
N MET A 97 11.27 11.14 -2.28
CA MET A 97 12.30 11.34 -1.26
C MET A 97 12.78 12.80 -1.25
N THR A 98 12.91 13.42 -2.42
CA THR A 98 13.31 14.84 -2.55
C THR A 98 12.22 15.79 -2.04
N ALA A 99 10.94 15.46 -2.25
CA ALA A 99 9.81 16.25 -1.76
C ALA A 99 9.69 16.23 -0.23
N GLY A 100 10.27 15.21 0.41
CA GLY A 100 10.37 15.05 1.86
C GLY A 100 9.47 13.95 2.42
N PHE A 101 9.01 13.01 1.59
CA PHE A 101 8.48 11.75 2.11
C PHE A 101 9.60 10.96 2.81
N THR A 102 9.25 10.26 3.88
CA THR A 102 10.18 9.44 4.70
C THR A 102 9.99 7.95 4.48
N GLY A 103 9.19 7.59 3.47
CA GLY A 103 8.96 6.22 3.06
C GLY A 103 8.17 6.16 1.76
N LEU A 104 8.04 4.95 1.22
CA LEU A 104 7.31 4.66 -0.01
C LEU A 104 6.33 3.51 0.20
N PHE A 105 5.10 3.69 -0.29
CA PHE A 105 4.09 2.66 -0.36
C PHE A 105 4.01 2.13 -1.79
N LEU A 106 4.23 0.83 -1.97
CA LEU A 106 4.29 0.19 -3.28
C LEU A 106 3.00 -0.58 -3.51
N ASP A 107 2.19 -0.11 -4.47
CA ASP A 107 0.92 -0.71 -4.81
C ASP A 107 0.97 -1.47 -6.15
N THR A 108 -0.10 -2.20 -6.47
CA THR A 108 -0.29 -3.00 -7.69
C THR A 108 0.75 -4.11 -7.82
N LEU A 109 1.00 -4.85 -6.74
CA LEU A 109 2.04 -5.89 -6.74
C LEU A 109 1.55 -7.28 -7.14
N ASN A 110 0.23 -7.46 -7.32
CA ASN A 110 -0.40 -8.76 -7.59
C ASN A 110 -0.34 -9.18 -9.07
N VAL A 111 0.78 -8.93 -9.73
CA VAL A 111 0.96 -9.26 -11.16
C VAL A 111 0.91 -10.76 -11.42
N GLU A 112 1.09 -11.62 -10.41
CA GLU A 112 0.90 -13.07 -10.53
C GLU A 112 -0.49 -13.47 -11.01
N LEU A 113 -1.50 -12.62 -10.78
CA LEU A 113 -2.89 -12.88 -11.14
C LEU A 113 -3.23 -12.43 -12.57
N THR A 114 -2.42 -11.56 -13.17
CA THR A 114 -2.70 -10.92 -14.47
C THR A 114 -1.61 -11.17 -15.50
N TYR A 115 -0.35 -10.89 -15.16
CA TYR A 115 0.84 -11.05 -16.01
C TYR A 115 1.97 -11.72 -15.22
N PRO A 116 1.86 -13.02 -14.90
CA PRO A 116 2.86 -13.72 -14.07
C PRO A 116 4.27 -13.70 -14.67
N GLU A 117 4.41 -13.50 -15.98
CA GLU A 117 5.70 -13.31 -16.64
C GLU A 117 6.45 -12.04 -16.17
N ASP A 118 5.75 -11.05 -15.63
CA ASP A 118 6.35 -9.80 -15.15
C ASP A 118 6.88 -9.91 -13.70
N LEU A 119 6.63 -11.01 -12.97
CA LEU A 119 7.09 -11.19 -11.59
C LEU A 119 8.61 -10.93 -11.40
N PRO A 120 9.52 -11.47 -12.24
CA PRO A 120 10.95 -11.18 -12.10
C PRO A 120 11.29 -9.72 -12.35
N HIS A 121 10.56 -9.05 -13.27
CA HIS A 121 10.76 -7.64 -13.58
C HIS A 121 10.26 -6.74 -12.45
N LEU A 122 9.11 -7.08 -11.85
CA LEU A 122 8.59 -6.38 -10.70
C LEU A 122 9.52 -6.49 -9.50
N LEU A 123 10.05 -7.69 -9.22
CA LEU A 123 11.04 -7.86 -8.14
C LEU A 123 12.30 -7.01 -8.38
N ALA A 124 12.80 -6.97 -9.62
CA ALA A 124 13.94 -6.14 -9.99
C ALA A 124 13.64 -4.64 -9.85
N LEU A 125 12.43 -4.21 -10.19
CA LEU A 125 11.98 -2.83 -10.01
C LEU A 125 11.90 -2.44 -8.53
N ILE A 126 11.33 -3.29 -7.67
CA ILE A 126 11.31 -3.07 -6.21
C ILE A 126 12.73 -2.95 -5.66
N ALA A 127 13.65 -3.80 -6.11
CA ALA A 127 15.05 -3.72 -5.72
C ALA A 127 15.71 -2.40 -6.17
N ALA A 128 15.40 -1.91 -7.38
CA ALA A 128 15.90 -0.62 -7.87
C ALA A 128 15.35 0.57 -7.05
N ILE A 129 14.05 0.56 -6.71
CA ILE A 129 13.42 1.57 -5.85
C ILE A 129 14.08 1.58 -4.46
N ARG A 130 14.37 0.39 -3.91
CA ARG A 130 15.04 0.24 -2.61
C ARG A 130 16.41 0.89 -2.56
N GLU A 131 17.17 0.93 -3.66
CA GLU A 131 18.45 1.64 -3.71
C GLU A 131 18.28 3.17 -3.64
N GLU A 132 17.21 3.73 -4.21
CA GLU A 132 16.91 5.17 -4.11
C GLU A 132 16.30 5.57 -2.77
N ALA A 133 15.51 4.66 -2.16
CA ALA A 133 14.76 4.96 -0.95
C ALA A 133 15.58 4.78 0.34
N LYS A 134 16.62 3.93 0.35
CA LYS A 134 17.38 3.64 1.59
C LYS A 134 17.93 4.90 2.27
N PRO A 135 17.85 4.99 3.61
CA PRO A 135 17.35 4.00 4.56
C PRO A 135 15.85 4.12 4.89
N SER A 136 15.07 4.79 4.04
CA SER A 136 13.64 5.07 4.28
C SER A 136 12.78 3.80 4.23
N TYR A 137 11.65 3.86 4.93
CA TYR A 137 10.74 2.74 5.09
C TYR A 137 9.99 2.42 3.79
N MET A 138 9.90 1.15 3.41
CA MET A 138 9.14 0.67 2.25
C MET A 138 8.05 -0.32 2.67
N LEU A 139 6.81 -0.01 2.32
CA LEU A 139 5.63 -0.83 2.59
C LEU A 139 5.08 -1.40 1.27
N ALA A 140 5.03 -2.72 1.15
CA ALA A 140 4.41 -3.39 0.02
C ALA A 140 2.91 -3.62 0.27
N ASN A 141 2.06 -3.28 -0.70
CA ASN A 141 0.69 -3.74 -0.71
C ASN A 141 0.61 -5.15 -1.31
N ARG A 142 0.32 -6.15 -0.48
CA ARG A 142 0.33 -7.57 -0.82
C ARG A 142 1.66 -8.04 -1.40
N GLY A 143 1.72 -8.30 -2.72
CA GLY A 143 2.89 -8.84 -3.40
C GLY A 143 3.25 -10.28 -3.04
N PHE A 144 2.26 -11.10 -2.64
CA PHE A 144 2.51 -12.45 -2.12
C PHE A 144 3.21 -13.38 -3.14
N GLY A 145 2.98 -13.18 -4.44
CA GLY A 145 3.69 -13.90 -5.51
C GLY A 145 5.21 -13.64 -5.56
N LEU A 146 5.69 -12.60 -4.88
CA LEU A 146 7.11 -12.20 -4.83
C LEU A 146 7.83 -12.74 -3.57
N LEU A 147 7.12 -13.40 -2.67
CA LEU A 147 7.70 -13.97 -1.44
C LEU A 147 8.50 -15.25 -1.73
N PRO A 148 9.59 -15.51 -0.99
CA PRO A 148 10.11 -14.69 0.12
C PRO A 148 11.01 -13.53 -0.33
N ARG A 149 11.42 -13.49 -1.60
CA ARG A 149 12.49 -12.57 -2.08
C ARG A 149 12.16 -11.08 -1.87
N MET A 150 10.88 -10.70 -1.93
CA MET A 150 10.47 -9.32 -1.69
C MET A 150 10.85 -8.80 -0.30
N THR A 151 10.88 -9.65 0.73
CA THR A 151 11.18 -9.22 2.12
C THR A 151 12.63 -8.78 2.29
N GLU A 152 13.50 -9.02 1.32
CA GLU A 152 14.86 -8.45 1.29
C GLU A 152 14.87 -6.94 0.97
N PHE A 153 13.76 -6.41 0.43
CA PHE A 153 13.67 -5.06 -0.11
C PHE A 153 12.61 -4.17 0.54
N VAL A 154 11.73 -4.73 1.37
CA VAL A 154 10.65 -3.98 2.04
C VAL A 154 10.72 -4.19 3.54
N ASP A 155 10.23 -3.21 4.29
CA ASP A 155 10.23 -3.21 5.76
C ASP A 155 8.88 -3.66 6.32
N GLY A 156 7.80 -3.55 5.53
CA GLY A 156 6.49 -4.07 5.90
C GLY A 156 5.66 -4.54 4.73
N ILE A 157 4.60 -5.28 5.07
CA ILE A 157 3.58 -5.76 4.14
C ILE A 157 2.20 -5.36 4.64
N LEU A 158 1.40 -4.76 3.76
CA LEU A 158 -0.01 -4.49 3.95
C LEU A 158 -0.85 -5.59 3.30
N PHE A 159 -1.85 -6.09 4.02
CA PHE A 159 -2.87 -6.97 3.47
C PHE A 159 -4.16 -6.18 3.24
N GLU A 160 -4.48 -5.89 1.97
CA GLU A 160 -5.64 -5.08 1.59
C GLU A 160 -6.59 -5.80 0.61
N SER A 161 -7.86 -6.10 0.90
CA SER A 161 -8.45 -6.21 2.22
C SER A 161 -8.22 -7.58 2.83
N PHE A 162 -8.18 -7.63 4.15
CA PHE A 162 -7.92 -8.83 4.93
C PHE A 162 -9.21 -9.47 5.44
N SER A 163 -10.12 -8.68 6.02
CA SER A 163 -11.33 -9.15 6.70
C SER A 163 -12.60 -8.60 6.06
N ALA A 164 -12.63 -7.31 5.74
CA ALA A 164 -13.81 -6.59 5.28
C ALA A 164 -13.51 -5.79 4.02
N ARG A 165 -14.41 -5.87 3.05
CA ARG A 165 -14.22 -5.34 1.70
C ARG A 165 -15.34 -4.41 1.29
N TRP A 166 -15.03 -3.60 0.30
CA TRP A 166 -16.04 -2.95 -0.52
C TRP A 166 -16.60 -3.92 -1.57
N THR A 167 -17.88 -3.75 -1.90
CA THR A 167 -18.64 -4.49 -2.91
C THR A 167 -19.54 -3.51 -3.68
N ASP A 168 -20.08 -3.93 -4.83
CA ASP A 168 -21.05 -3.10 -5.58
C ASP A 168 -22.29 -2.70 -4.77
N ASN A 169 -22.61 -3.45 -3.70
CA ASN A 169 -23.78 -3.22 -2.84
C ASN A 169 -23.45 -2.52 -1.51
N GLY A 170 -22.21 -2.05 -1.31
CA GLY A 170 -21.75 -1.46 -0.05
C GLY A 170 -20.57 -2.21 0.53
N TYR A 171 -20.57 -2.44 1.85
CA TYR A 171 -19.44 -3.07 2.55
C TYR A 171 -19.88 -4.38 3.19
N ASP A 172 -19.02 -5.39 3.12
CA ASP A 172 -19.31 -6.70 3.70
C ASP A 172 -18.02 -7.41 4.13
N ALA A 173 -18.15 -8.40 5.00
CA ALA A 173 -17.06 -9.32 5.29
C ALA A 173 -16.70 -10.14 4.04
N TRP A 174 -15.45 -10.58 3.95
CA TRP A 174 -15.11 -11.62 2.98
C TRP A 174 -15.91 -12.91 3.27
N PRO A 175 -16.27 -13.70 2.23
CA PRO A 175 -16.86 -15.02 2.42
C PRO A 175 -15.96 -15.94 3.27
N PRO A 176 -16.53 -16.93 4.00
CA PRO A 176 -15.76 -17.76 4.94
C PRO A 176 -14.54 -18.47 4.35
N ASP A 177 -14.63 -18.94 3.11
CA ASP A 177 -13.53 -19.59 2.38
C ASP A 177 -12.39 -18.61 2.06
N VAL A 178 -12.71 -17.38 1.69
CA VAL A 178 -11.72 -16.33 1.45
C VAL A 178 -11.09 -15.86 2.76
N LEU A 179 -11.88 -15.75 3.83
CA LEU A 179 -11.35 -15.46 5.16
C LEU A 179 -10.33 -16.52 5.57
N GLU A 180 -10.64 -17.79 5.42
CA GLU A 180 -9.73 -18.91 5.74
C GLU A 180 -8.46 -18.85 4.89
N TYR A 181 -8.58 -18.58 3.58
CA TYR A 181 -7.43 -18.40 2.71
C TYR A 181 -6.54 -17.22 3.13
N ASN A 182 -7.14 -16.08 3.46
CA ASN A 182 -6.41 -14.91 3.96
C ASN A 182 -5.69 -15.23 5.28
N ALA A 183 -6.31 -16.01 6.17
CA ALA A 183 -5.68 -16.46 7.42
C ALA A 183 -4.42 -17.28 7.15
N GLN A 184 -4.46 -18.22 6.20
CA GLN A 184 -3.29 -19.03 5.83
C GLN A 184 -2.14 -18.17 5.31
N ILE A 185 -2.43 -17.14 4.50
CA ILE A 185 -1.42 -16.18 4.05
C ILE A 185 -0.88 -15.39 5.25
N ALA A 186 -1.74 -14.86 6.12
CA ALA A 186 -1.30 -14.10 7.30
C ALA A 186 -0.39 -14.94 8.22
N GLU A 187 -0.74 -16.21 8.46
CA GLU A 187 0.11 -17.15 9.19
C GLU A 187 1.45 -17.38 8.49
N GLN A 188 1.46 -17.48 7.15
CA GLN A 188 2.69 -17.56 6.38
C GLN A 188 3.54 -16.29 6.56
N LEU A 189 2.95 -15.10 6.60
CA LEU A 189 3.68 -13.84 6.74
C LEU A 189 4.42 -13.71 8.08
N LEU A 190 3.92 -14.34 9.14
CA LEU A 190 4.57 -14.35 10.47
C LEU A 190 5.97 -14.97 10.49
N GLN A 191 6.37 -15.69 9.43
CA GLN A 191 7.71 -16.25 9.32
C GLN A 191 8.78 -15.23 8.89
N TYR A 192 8.37 -14.04 8.44
CA TYR A 192 9.25 -13.00 7.92
C TYR A 192 9.42 -11.88 8.94
N ASP A 193 10.63 -11.32 9.01
CA ASP A 193 10.97 -10.19 9.89
C ASP A 193 10.62 -8.86 9.20
N VAL A 194 9.32 -8.63 9.03
CA VAL A 194 8.73 -7.41 8.44
C VAL A 194 7.50 -7.00 9.25
N ASP A 195 7.19 -5.70 9.30
CA ASP A 195 5.96 -5.25 9.95
C ASP A 195 4.73 -5.68 9.14
N LEU A 196 3.66 -6.09 9.82
CA LEU A 196 2.43 -6.56 9.18
C LEU A 196 1.25 -5.63 9.50
N TYR A 197 0.57 -5.19 8.44
CA TYR A 197 -0.57 -4.29 8.50
C TYR A 197 -1.76 -4.87 7.75
N ALA A 198 -2.98 -4.51 8.16
CA ALA A 198 -4.21 -4.79 7.43
C ALA A 198 -4.91 -3.48 7.09
N LEU A 199 -5.39 -3.35 5.85
CA LEU A 199 -6.30 -2.28 5.43
C LEU A 199 -7.63 -2.90 5.06
N ASP A 200 -8.68 -2.56 5.80
CA ASP A 200 -10.03 -3.08 5.56
C ASP A 200 -11.03 -1.94 5.29
N TYR A 201 -12.14 -2.30 4.66
CA TYR A 201 -13.15 -1.34 4.21
C TYR A 201 -14.49 -1.59 4.91
N ALA A 202 -15.00 -0.58 5.61
CA ALA A 202 -16.26 -0.68 6.34
C ALA A 202 -17.00 0.65 6.50
N ASP A 203 -18.32 0.57 6.69
CA ASP A 203 -19.22 1.70 6.95
C ASP A 203 -20.03 1.58 8.25
N THR A 204 -19.86 0.48 8.99
CA THR A 204 -20.54 0.26 10.27
C THR A 204 -19.54 -0.14 11.36
N GLU A 205 -19.84 0.26 12.60
CA GLU A 205 -19.03 -0.07 13.78
C GLU A 205 -18.82 -1.58 13.94
N GLY A 206 -19.86 -2.38 13.73
CA GLY A 206 -19.76 -3.84 13.85
C GLY A 206 -18.80 -4.48 12.84
N LEU A 207 -18.74 -3.96 11.61
CA LEU A 207 -17.81 -4.45 10.59
C LEU A 207 -16.38 -3.97 10.84
N THR A 208 -16.22 -2.72 11.30
CA THR A 208 -14.94 -2.18 11.78
C THR A 208 -14.38 -3.01 12.93
N GLU A 209 -15.17 -3.27 13.97
CA GLU A 209 -14.75 -4.11 15.11
C GLU A 209 -14.40 -5.54 14.68
N PHE A 210 -15.13 -6.10 13.71
CA PHE A 210 -14.79 -7.40 13.13
C PHE A 210 -13.42 -7.40 12.47
N ALA A 211 -13.11 -6.39 11.65
CA ALA A 211 -11.82 -6.23 10.99
C ALA A 211 -10.66 -6.11 11.99
N HIS A 212 -10.75 -5.17 12.95
CA HIS A 212 -9.71 -5.01 13.98
C HIS A 212 -9.50 -6.30 14.80
N ARG A 213 -10.59 -6.94 15.24
CA ARG A 213 -10.50 -8.18 16.02
C ARG A 213 -9.83 -9.29 15.22
N ARG A 214 -10.19 -9.46 13.94
CA ARG A 214 -9.61 -10.51 13.10
C ARG A 214 -8.14 -10.22 12.81
N ALA A 215 -7.79 -9.01 12.38
CA ALA A 215 -6.40 -8.61 12.13
C ALA A 215 -5.50 -8.83 13.37
N GLY A 216 -5.98 -8.45 14.55
CA GLY A 216 -5.26 -8.65 15.81
C GLY A 216 -5.01 -10.13 16.16
N GLN A 217 -5.87 -11.07 15.74
CA GLN A 217 -5.64 -12.52 15.94
C GLN A 217 -4.40 -13.04 15.20
N PHE A 218 -4.01 -12.36 14.12
CA PHE A 218 -2.85 -12.71 13.30
C PHE A 218 -1.67 -11.74 13.50
N GLY A 219 -1.75 -10.83 14.48
CA GLY A 219 -0.69 -9.86 14.77
C GLY A 219 -0.59 -8.71 13.77
N LEU A 220 -1.62 -8.46 12.95
CA LEU A 220 -1.65 -7.34 12.01
C LEU A 220 -2.20 -6.08 12.69
N SER A 221 -1.50 -4.95 12.55
CA SER A 221 -2.04 -3.64 12.91
C SER A 221 -3.05 -3.20 11.85
N CYS A 222 -4.29 -2.93 12.25
CA CYS A 222 -5.39 -2.73 11.31
C CYS A 222 -5.80 -1.25 11.21
N PHE A 223 -5.96 -0.78 9.98
CA PHE A 223 -6.64 0.47 9.66
C PHE A 223 -7.91 0.17 8.87
N VAL A 224 -9.02 0.85 9.21
CA VAL A 224 -10.31 0.66 8.55
C VAL A 224 -10.82 2.00 8.01
N SER A 225 -11.16 2.04 6.73
CA SER A 225 -11.64 3.26 6.06
C SER A 225 -12.75 2.99 5.05
N ASP A 226 -13.16 4.01 4.30
CA ASP A 226 -13.98 3.84 3.10
C ASP A 226 -13.13 3.52 1.88
N ARG A 227 -13.75 3.01 0.80
CA ARG A 227 -13.03 2.61 -0.43
C ARG A 227 -12.14 3.72 -1.00
N ALA A 228 -12.55 4.97 -0.86
CA ALA A 228 -11.83 6.12 -1.40
C ALA A 228 -10.67 6.58 -0.50
N LEU A 229 -10.47 5.94 0.67
CA LEU A 229 -9.52 6.38 1.69
C LEU A 229 -9.69 7.87 2.02
N SER A 230 -10.95 8.29 2.15
CA SER A 230 -11.34 9.67 2.47
C SER A 230 -11.60 9.87 3.96
N ARG A 231 -11.60 8.78 4.74
CA ARG A 231 -11.78 8.78 6.20
C ARG A 231 -10.45 8.49 6.90
N ILE A 232 -10.12 9.35 7.86
CA ILE A 232 -8.95 9.30 8.74
C ILE A 232 -9.26 9.87 10.12
#